data_AF-A0A0Q8W7L6-F1
#
_entry.id   AF-A0A0Q8W7L6-F1
#
_cell.length_a   1.000
_cell.length_b   1.000
_cell.length_c   1.000
_cell.angle_alpha   90.00
_cell.angle_beta   90.00
_cell.angle_gamma   90.00
#
_symmetry.space_group_name_H-M   'P 1'
#
loop_
_entity.id
_entity.type
_entity.pdbx_description
1 polymer ?
#
loop_
_entity_poly.entity_id
_entity_poly.type
_entity_poly.pdbx_seq_one_letter_code
_entity_poly.pdbx_strand_id
1 'polypeptide(L)'
;MTIVDDTTAPPCAFEPEVYLDELLHSPPARTDITAAEWERLTLKRATAHRQCAGCPLMVECLYRAVVQIDVSGYVACTTEHDREVIRHRLGIEVQPEATTAYGAARVGGGPVNHDAVMTARQAYPKDTCHQLAERLGCSTSTIKRHLRRAREQKRDDALTPPASPCLPTVDAVLDVFDELETSKTA
;
A
#
# COMPACT_ATOMS: atom_id res chain seq x y z
N MET A 1 -23.07 26.57 21.57
CA MET A 1 -22.02 25.74 22.17
C MET A 1 -21.10 25.29 21.04
N THR A 2 -19.99 25.98 20.84
CA THR A 2 -18.91 25.52 19.98
C THR A 2 -18.13 24.47 20.76
N ILE A 3 -18.22 23.21 20.34
CA ILE A 3 -17.32 22.16 20.81
C ILE A 3 -15.94 22.54 20.28
N VAL A 4 -15.07 23.00 21.18
CA VAL A 4 -13.65 23.12 20.89
C VAL A 4 -13.14 21.69 20.93
N ASP A 5 -13.01 21.08 19.76
CA ASP A 5 -12.30 19.82 19.63
C ASP A 5 -10.84 20.17 19.92
N ASP A 6 -10.41 19.96 21.17
CA ASP A 6 -9.02 20.12 21.57
C ASP A 6 -8.26 18.97 20.92
N THR A 7 -7.96 19.12 19.63
CA THR A 7 -7.27 18.12 18.82
C THR A 7 -5.81 18.16 19.25
N THR A 8 -5.51 17.58 20.41
CA THR A 8 -4.14 17.24 20.78
C THR A 8 -3.56 16.42 19.65
N ALA A 9 -2.55 16.96 18.98
CA ALA A 9 -1.91 16.28 17.87
C ALA A 9 -1.40 14.91 18.33
N PRO A 10 -1.48 13.87 17.47
CA PRO A 10 -1.08 12.53 17.87
C PRO A 10 0.44 12.46 18.13
N PRO A 11 0.93 11.53 18.95
CA PRO A 11 2.36 11.37 19.23
C PRO A 11 3.23 11.27 17.96
N CYS A 12 2.72 10.59 16.93
CA CYS A 12 3.41 10.47 15.64
C CYS A 12 3.58 11.79 14.88
N ALA A 13 2.77 12.82 15.17
CA ALA A 13 2.95 14.15 14.62
C ALA A 13 4.03 14.95 15.37
N PHE A 14 4.26 14.66 16.65
CA PHE A 14 5.29 15.32 17.46
C PHE A 14 6.68 14.71 17.28
N GLU A 15 6.76 13.38 17.13
CA GLU A 15 8.02 12.64 17.01
C GLU A 15 8.11 11.84 15.70
N PRO A 16 8.00 12.48 14.52
CA PRO A 16 7.97 11.77 13.23
C PRO A 16 9.21 10.91 13.00
N GLU A 17 10.36 11.32 13.54
CA GLU A 17 11.63 10.57 13.48
C GLU A 17 11.55 9.19 14.12
N VAL A 18 10.69 9.00 15.13
CA VAL A 18 10.48 7.69 15.76
C VAL A 18 9.55 6.85 14.90
N TYR A 19 8.42 7.40 14.46
CA TYR A 19 7.36 6.65 13.79
C TYR A 19 7.65 6.36 12.30
N LEU A 20 8.55 7.13 11.69
CA LEU A 20 9.08 6.90 10.33
C LEU A 20 10.46 6.22 10.34
N ASP A 21 10.92 5.77 11.51
CA ASP A 21 12.21 5.10 11.59
C ASP A 21 12.19 3.74 10.89
N GLU A 22 13.18 3.51 10.04
CA GLU A 22 13.26 2.32 9.20
C GLU A 22 13.33 1.02 10.01
N LEU A 23 13.90 1.04 11.23
CA LEU A 23 13.95 -0.15 12.09
C LEU A 23 12.56 -0.52 12.65
N LEU A 24 11.66 0.46 12.83
CA LEU A 24 10.28 0.18 13.23
C LEU A 24 9.41 -0.19 12.02
N HIS A 25 9.61 0.50 10.90
CA HIS A 25 8.87 0.30 9.65
C HIS A 25 9.17 -1.06 9.00
N SER A 26 10.46 -1.39 8.83
CA SER A 26 10.97 -2.62 8.21
C SER A 26 12.04 -3.25 9.11
N PRO A 27 11.63 -3.92 10.20
CA PRO A 27 12.57 -4.48 11.16
C PRO A 27 13.45 -5.58 10.52
N PRO A 28 14.76 -5.61 10.80
CA PRO A 28 15.63 -6.68 10.31
C PRO A 28 15.24 -8.03 10.94
N ALA A 29 15.56 -9.13 10.25
CA ALA A 29 15.33 -10.45 10.83
C ALA A 29 16.20 -10.64 12.08
N ARG A 30 15.71 -11.42 13.05
CA ARG A 30 16.44 -11.67 14.31
C ARG A 30 17.85 -12.22 14.09
N THR A 31 18.05 -12.98 13.01
CA THR A 31 19.33 -13.58 12.62
C THR A 31 20.36 -12.57 12.14
N ASP A 32 19.91 -11.40 11.69
CA ASP A 32 20.74 -10.43 10.97
C ASP A 32 21.35 -9.38 11.91
N ILE A 33 20.92 -9.36 13.17
CA ILE A 33 21.36 -8.40 14.18
C ILE A 33 21.75 -9.07 15.50
N THR A 34 22.59 -8.38 16.26
CA THR A 34 23.07 -8.85 17.56
C THR A 34 21.93 -8.87 18.59
N ALA A 35 22.13 -9.60 19.69
CA ALA A 35 21.16 -9.62 20.79
C ALA A 35 20.90 -8.23 21.40
N ALA A 36 21.94 -7.41 21.52
CA ALA A 36 21.83 -6.04 22.06
C ALA A 36 21.06 -5.11 21.11
N GLU A 37 21.27 -5.22 19.81
CA GLU A 37 20.49 -4.46 18.80
C GLU A 37 19.02 -4.89 18.80
N TRP A 38 18.76 -6.19 18.94
CA TRP A 38 17.40 -6.73 19.04
C TRP A 38 16.67 -6.21 20.28
N GLU A 39 17.35 -6.18 21.43
CA GLU A 39 16.80 -5.63 22.67
C GLU A 39 16.49 -4.14 22.52
N ARG A 40 17.40 -3.36 21.94
CA ARG A 40 17.18 -1.93 21.66
C ARG A 40 15.99 -1.70 20.73
N LEU A 41 15.85 -2.51 19.68
CA LEU A 41 14.70 -2.46 18.76
C LEU A 41 13.39 -2.80 19.50
N THR A 42 13.41 -3.84 20.32
CA THR A 42 12.25 -4.27 21.11
C THR A 42 11.80 -3.16 22.06
N LEU A 43 12.74 -2.52 22.77
CA LEU A 43 12.45 -1.40 23.66
C LEU A 43 11.89 -0.19 22.91
N LYS A 44 12.47 0.14 21.74
CA LYS A 44 12.00 1.22 20.88
C LYS A 44 10.56 0.96 20.43
N ARG A 45 10.28 -0.25 19.93
CA ARG A 45 8.92 -0.66 19.52
C ARG A 45 7.95 -0.59 20.69
N ALA A 46 8.30 -1.12 21.85
CA ALA A 46 7.44 -1.07 23.04
C ALA A 46 7.14 0.36 23.50
N THR A 47 8.07 1.29 23.30
CA THR A 47 7.88 2.71 23.64
C THR A 47 6.93 3.38 22.65
N ALA A 48 7.16 3.20 21.35
CA ALA A 48 6.28 3.71 20.29
C ALA A 48 4.87 3.10 20.41
N HIS A 49 4.76 1.80 20.69
CA HIS A 49 3.50 1.11 20.92
C HIS A 49 2.72 1.74 22.07
N ARG A 50 3.33 1.92 23.25
CA ARG A 50 2.67 2.53 24.42
C ARG A 50 2.16 3.94 24.15
N GLN A 51 2.95 4.76 23.48
CA GLN A 51 2.52 6.10 23.07
C GLN A 51 1.37 6.05 22.06
N CYS A 52 1.46 5.15 21.06
CA CYS A 52 0.44 4.99 20.03
C CYS A 52 -0.89 4.45 20.58
N ALA A 53 -0.83 3.50 21.52
CA ALA A 53 -2.00 2.94 22.20
C ALA A 53 -2.72 3.98 23.07
N GLY A 54 -2.00 4.97 23.60
CA GLY A 54 -2.58 6.10 24.32
C GLY A 54 -3.16 7.20 23.42
N CYS A 55 -3.01 7.10 22.09
CA CYS A 55 -3.51 8.09 21.15
C CYS A 55 -5.05 8.03 21.06
N PRO A 56 -5.77 9.15 21.19
CA PRO A 56 -7.23 9.16 21.09
C PRO A 56 -7.73 8.75 19.68
N LEU A 57 -6.87 8.88 18.68
CA LEU A 57 -7.17 8.52 17.29
C LEU A 57 -6.76 7.07 16.94
N MET A 58 -6.31 6.25 17.89
CA MET A 58 -5.73 4.93 17.60
C MET A 58 -6.65 4.05 16.74
N VAL A 59 -7.93 3.91 17.14
CA VAL A 59 -8.90 3.04 16.45
C VAL A 59 -9.24 3.56 15.06
N GLU A 60 -9.50 4.87 14.93
CA GLU A 60 -9.76 5.48 13.62
C GLU A 60 -8.53 5.40 12.71
N CYS A 61 -7.34 5.64 13.28
CA CYS A 61 -6.06 5.53 12.57
C CYS A 61 -5.86 4.12 12.02
N LEU A 62 -6.15 3.08 12.81
CA LEU A 62 -6.07 1.68 12.37
C LEU A 62 -7.01 1.42 11.20
N TYR A 63 -8.28 1.78 11.34
CA TYR A 63 -9.29 1.57 10.30
C TYR A 63 -8.90 2.27 9.00
N ARG A 64 -8.49 3.54 9.08
CA ARG A 64 -8.08 4.31 7.89
C ARG A 64 -6.83 3.73 7.24
N ALA A 65 -5.83 3.37 8.05
CA ALA A 65 -4.58 2.77 7.57
C ALA A 65 -4.79 1.39 6.94
N VAL A 66 -5.77 0.62 7.37
CA VAL A 66 -6.06 -0.71 6.82
C VAL A 66 -6.98 -0.63 5.61
N VAL A 67 -8.05 0.16 5.70
CA VAL A 67 -9.19 0.11 4.76
C VAL A 67 -9.13 1.21 3.70
N GLN A 68 -8.59 2.38 4.03
CA GLN A 68 -8.72 3.57 3.17
C GLN A 68 -7.42 3.94 2.45
N ILE A 69 -6.30 4.01 3.17
CA ILE A 69 -5.04 4.57 2.68
C ILE A 69 -3.90 3.72 3.19
N ASP A 70 -2.99 3.33 2.29
CA ASP A 70 -1.75 2.66 2.68
C ASP A 70 -0.74 3.70 3.17
N VAL A 71 -0.74 3.94 4.48
CA VAL A 71 0.18 4.91 5.09
C VAL A 71 1.52 4.26 5.40
N SER A 72 2.61 4.97 5.14
CA SER A 72 3.94 4.47 5.49
C SER A 72 4.26 4.60 6.99
N GLY A 73 5.15 3.74 7.48
CA GLY A 73 5.70 3.79 8.83
C GLY A 73 4.93 3.00 9.89
N TYR A 74 5.30 3.21 11.15
CA TYR A 74 4.64 2.61 12.31
C TYR A 74 3.48 3.49 12.74
N VAL A 75 2.24 3.02 12.62
CA VAL A 75 1.04 3.78 13.01
C VAL A 75 -0.04 2.84 13.53
N ALA A 76 -0.93 3.35 14.37
CA ALA A 76 -2.01 2.55 14.98
C ALA A 76 -1.51 1.22 15.58
N CYS A 77 -0.35 1.26 16.24
CA CYS A 77 0.33 0.09 16.83
C CYS A 77 0.78 -0.99 15.82
N THR A 78 0.73 -0.70 14.51
CA THR A 78 1.04 -1.64 13.43
C THR A 78 2.20 -1.18 12.56
N THR A 79 2.98 -2.14 12.07
CA THR A 79 3.88 -1.96 10.91
C THR A 79 3.10 -2.04 9.60
N GLU A 80 3.71 -1.70 8.47
CA GLU A 80 3.10 -1.91 7.15
C GLU A 80 2.79 -3.38 6.90
N HIS A 81 3.73 -4.26 7.25
CA HIS A 81 3.54 -5.71 7.13
C HIS A 81 2.34 -6.20 7.94
N ASP A 82 2.15 -5.70 9.17
CA ASP A 82 0.98 -6.05 9.98
C ASP A 82 -0.33 -5.63 9.28
N ARG A 83 -0.35 -4.43 8.66
CA ARG A 83 -1.52 -3.96 7.91
C ARG A 83 -1.76 -4.79 6.65
N GLU A 84 -0.73 -5.18 5.93
CA GLU A 84 -0.84 -6.12 4.80
C GLU A 84 -1.47 -7.46 5.23
N VAL A 85 -1.06 -7.99 6.39
CA VAL A 85 -1.64 -9.22 6.95
C VAL A 85 -3.11 -9.03 7.29
N ILE A 86 -3.49 -7.91 7.92
CA ILE A 86 -4.90 -7.59 8.22
C ILE A 86 -5.70 -7.50 6.92
N ARG A 87 -5.22 -6.75 5.92
CA ARG A 87 -5.87 -6.60 4.61
C ARG A 87 -6.07 -7.94 3.92
N HIS A 88 -5.04 -8.79 3.89
CA HIS A 88 -5.12 -10.11 3.29
C HIS A 88 -6.17 -11.00 3.99
N ARG A 89 -6.23 -10.97 5.34
CA ARG A 89 -7.23 -11.73 6.09
C ARG A 89 -8.66 -11.24 5.84
N LEU A 90 -8.84 -9.93 5.67
CA LEU A 90 -10.14 -9.32 5.39
C LEU A 90 -10.51 -9.28 3.89
N GLY A 91 -9.62 -9.74 2.99
CA GLY A 91 -9.84 -9.69 1.54
C GLY A 91 -9.91 -8.25 0.99
N ILE A 92 -9.19 -7.31 1.61
CA ILE A 92 -9.13 -5.91 1.20
C ILE A 92 -7.94 -5.70 0.28
N GLU A 93 -8.15 -5.04 -0.85
CA GLU A 93 -7.09 -4.49 -1.68
C GLU A 93 -7.10 -2.96 -1.57
N VAL A 94 -6.04 -2.39 -0.99
CA VAL A 94 -5.79 -0.95 -1.01
C VAL A 94 -4.69 -0.71 -2.03
N GLN A 95 -4.93 0.15 -3.02
CA GLN A 95 -3.86 0.50 -3.94
C GLN A 95 -2.81 1.33 -3.19
N PRO A 96 -1.53 0.95 -3.22
CA PRO A 96 -0.48 1.85 -2.77
C PRO A 96 -0.57 3.12 -3.61
N GLU A 97 -0.41 4.30 -3.01
CA GLU A 97 -0.37 5.52 -3.79
C GLU A 97 0.66 5.33 -4.90
N ALA A 98 0.21 5.51 -6.15
CA ALA A 98 1.10 5.40 -7.29
C ALA A 98 2.22 6.41 -7.06
N THR A 99 3.40 5.92 -6.70
CA THR A 99 4.63 6.70 -6.70
C THR A 99 4.79 7.10 -8.15
N THR A 100 4.28 8.29 -8.50
CA THR A 100 4.44 8.87 -9.83
C THR A 100 5.92 8.94 -10.04
N ALA A 101 6.46 7.99 -10.80
CA ALA A 101 7.86 7.93 -11.17
C ALA A 101 8.14 9.21 -11.96
N TYR A 102 8.64 10.24 -11.28
CA TYR A 102 9.13 11.44 -11.91
C TYR A 102 10.43 11.08 -12.63
N GLY A 103 10.30 10.60 -13.86
CA GLY A 103 11.40 10.21 -14.71
C GLY A 103 10.89 9.79 -16.09
N ALA A 104 11.31 10.51 -17.13
CA ALA A 104 10.98 10.14 -18.50
C ALA A 104 11.46 8.71 -18.79
N ALA A 105 10.54 7.85 -19.24
CA ALA A 105 10.88 6.53 -19.75
C ALA A 105 11.95 6.70 -20.85
N ARG A 106 13.13 6.12 -20.63
CA ARG A 106 14.23 6.15 -21.60
C ARG A 106 13.75 5.54 -22.92
N VAL A 107 13.84 6.33 -23.98
CA VAL A 107 13.72 5.87 -25.36
C VAL A 107 14.97 5.04 -25.66
N GLY A 108 14.85 3.72 -25.66
CA GLY A 108 15.97 2.83 -25.98
C GLY A 108 15.65 1.34 -25.87
N GLY A 109 15.32 0.71 -27.00
CA GLY A 109 15.67 -0.67 -27.36
C GLY A 109 15.21 -1.86 -26.51
N GLY A 110 14.42 -1.66 -25.45
CA GLY A 110 13.84 -2.75 -24.66
C GLY A 110 12.58 -3.34 -25.29
N PRO A 111 12.17 -4.57 -24.90
CA PRO A 111 10.85 -5.09 -25.27
C PRO A 111 9.76 -4.11 -24.83
N VAL A 112 8.84 -3.78 -25.74
CA VAL A 112 7.78 -2.80 -25.49
C VAL A 112 6.95 -3.22 -24.26
N ASN A 113 6.85 -2.34 -23.28
CA ASN A 113 6.05 -2.58 -22.08
C ASN A 113 4.55 -2.54 -22.41
N HIS A 114 3.76 -3.44 -21.81
CA HIS A 114 2.31 -3.48 -21.92
C HIS A 114 1.67 -2.12 -21.58
N ASP A 115 2.12 -1.48 -20.51
CA ASP A 115 1.58 -0.20 -20.06
C ASP A 115 1.83 0.92 -21.09
N ALA A 116 2.98 0.90 -21.76
CA ALA A 116 3.30 1.86 -22.82
C ALA A 116 2.35 1.71 -24.03
N VAL A 117 1.96 0.47 -24.38
CA VAL A 117 0.98 0.21 -25.45
C VAL A 117 -0.41 0.72 -25.05
N MET A 118 -0.82 0.49 -23.80
CA MET A 118 -2.14 0.89 -23.30
C MET A 118 -2.24 2.42 -23.19
N THR A 119 -1.20 3.08 -22.67
CA THR A 119 -1.10 4.55 -22.64
C THR A 119 -1.15 5.16 -24.05
N ALA A 120 -0.40 4.59 -25.01
CA ALA A 120 -0.45 5.05 -26.40
C ALA A 120 -1.84 4.84 -27.04
N ARG A 121 -2.51 3.73 -26.72
CA ARG A 121 -3.86 3.44 -27.20
C ARG A 121 -4.90 4.41 -26.63
N GLN A 122 -4.74 4.83 -25.38
CA GLN A 122 -5.60 5.81 -24.73
C GLN A 122 -5.35 7.24 -25.25
N ALA A 123 -4.09 7.61 -25.47
CA ALA A 123 -3.71 8.90 -26.04
C ALA A 123 -4.14 9.06 -27.50
N TYR A 124 -4.13 7.96 -28.28
CA TYR A 124 -4.47 7.97 -29.71
C TYR A 124 -5.51 6.89 -30.05
N PRO A 125 -6.80 7.08 -29.69
CA PRO A 125 -7.83 6.06 -29.85
C PRO A 125 -8.20 5.77 -31.31
N LYS A 126 -7.93 6.72 -32.22
CA LYS A 126 -8.21 6.60 -33.66
C LYS A 126 -7.05 5.99 -34.45
N ASP A 127 -5.86 5.86 -33.86
CA ASP A 127 -4.70 5.29 -34.54
C ASP A 127 -4.91 3.81 -34.82
N THR A 128 -4.43 3.39 -35.98
CA THR A 128 -4.37 1.97 -36.37
C THR A 128 -3.26 1.25 -35.60
N CYS A 129 -3.31 -0.08 -35.53
CA CYS A 129 -2.22 -0.87 -34.93
C CYS A 129 -0.87 -0.64 -35.62
N HIS A 130 -0.87 -0.24 -36.90
CA HIS A 130 0.35 0.12 -37.63
C HIS A 130 0.94 1.43 -37.12
N GLN A 131 0.12 2.47 -37.02
CA GLN A 131 0.55 3.79 -36.53
C GLN A 131 1.03 3.71 -35.07
N LEU A 132 0.37 2.92 -34.22
CA LEU A 132 0.84 2.67 -32.86
C LEU A 132 2.20 1.94 -32.81
N ALA A 133 2.44 1.02 -33.75
CA ALA A 133 3.69 0.29 -33.85
C ALA A 133 4.85 1.19 -34.28
N GLU A 134 4.63 2.07 -35.26
CA GLU A 134 5.62 3.09 -35.69
C GLU A 134 5.98 4.03 -34.55
N ARG A 135 5.00 4.52 -33.79
CA ARG A 135 5.23 5.42 -32.65
C ARG A 135 6.05 4.77 -31.53
N LEU A 136 5.83 3.49 -31.28
CA LEU A 136 6.49 2.73 -30.21
C LEU A 136 7.75 1.99 -30.69
N GLY A 137 8.13 2.13 -31.97
CA GLY A 137 9.32 1.50 -32.55
C GLY A 137 9.27 -0.03 -32.54
N CYS A 138 8.09 -0.63 -32.73
CA CYS A 138 7.90 -2.08 -32.64
C CYS A 138 7.08 -2.65 -33.80
N SER A 139 6.85 -3.96 -33.80
CA SER A 139 6.03 -4.63 -34.82
C SER A 139 4.54 -4.55 -34.49
N THR A 140 3.71 -4.57 -35.54
CA THR A 140 2.25 -4.61 -35.41
C THR A 140 1.76 -5.87 -34.70
N SER A 141 2.52 -6.98 -34.77
CA SER A 141 2.22 -8.23 -34.05
C SER A 141 2.38 -8.07 -32.54
N THR A 142 3.39 -7.32 -32.08
CA THR A 142 3.58 -6.98 -30.66
C THR A 142 2.39 -6.17 -30.15
N ILE A 143 1.99 -5.12 -30.86
CA ILE A 143 0.81 -4.31 -30.49
C ILE A 143 -0.45 -5.15 -30.40
N LYS A 144 -0.73 -5.99 -31.42
CA LYS A 144 -1.91 -6.87 -31.42
C LYS A 144 -1.90 -7.85 -30.25
N ARG A 145 -0.74 -8.40 -29.89
CA ARG A 145 -0.58 -9.30 -28.74
C ARG A 145 -0.95 -8.59 -27.43
N HIS A 146 -0.44 -7.38 -27.20
CA HIS A 146 -0.76 -6.61 -26.00
C HIS A 146 -2.24 -6.20 -25.95
N LEU A 147 -2.81 -5.75 -27.07
CA LEU A 147 -4.24 -5.40 -27.14
C LEU A 147 -5.15 -6.62 -26.96
N ARG A 148 -4.73 -7.80 -27.42
CA ARG A 148 -5.45 -9.05 -27.18
C ARG A 148 -5.42 -9.42 -25.70
N ARG A 149 -4.24 -9.40 -25.05
CA ARG A 149 -4.08 -9.67 -23.62
C ARG A 149 -4.93 -8.73 -22.77
N ALA A 150 -4.97 -7.45 -23.11
CA ALA A 150 -5.83 -6.47 -22.45
C ALA A 150 -7.32 -6.80 -22.54
N ARG A 151 -7.78 -7.30 -23.69
CA ARG A 151 -9.19 -7.72 -23.87
C ARG A 151 -9.49 -8.99 -23.11
N GLU A 152 -8.55 -9.92 -23.05
CA GLU A 152 -8.67 -11.16 -22.28
C GLU A 152 -8.75 -10.83 -20.78
N GLN A 153 -7.83 -10.01 -20.26
CA GLN A 153 -7.88 -9.50 -18.88
C GLN A 153 -9.20 -8.80 -18.56
N LYS A 154 -9.65 -7.88 -19.43
CA LYS A 154 -10.95 -7.20 -19.24
C LYS A 154 -12.14 -8.16 -19.23
N ARG A 155 -12.05 -9.29 -19.94
CA ARG A 155 -13.09 -10.33 -19.92
C ARG A 155 -13.01 -11.14 -18.63
N ASP A 156 -11.83 -11.54 -18.21
CA ASP A 156 -11.62 -12.28 -16.97
C ASP A 156 -12.06 -11.45 -15.75
N ASP A 157 -11.78 -10.14 -15.75
CA ASP A 157 -12.28 -9.18 -14.75
C ASP A 157 -13.81 -9.07 -14.77
N ALA A 158 -14.44 -9.15 -15.94
CA ALA A 158 -15.90 -9.06 -16.08
C ALA A 158 -16.64 -10.37 -15.74
N LEU A 159 -15.95 -11.52 -15.82
CA LEU A 159 -16.48 -12.84 -15.44
C LEU A 159 -16.34 -13.10 -13.94
N THR A 160 -15.46 -12.36 -13.25
CA THR A 160 -15.37 -12.36 -11.81
C THR A 160 -16.48 -11.46 -11.27
N PRO A 161 -17.51 -11.96 -10.55
CA PRO A 161 -18.49 -11.08 -9.95
C PRO A 161 -17.74 -10.13 -9.03
N PRO A 162 -17.99 -8.80 -9.09
CA PRO A 162 -17.45 -7.91 -8.09
C PRO A 162 -18.03 -8.39 -6.76
N ALA A 163 -17.21 -9.03 -5.93
CA ALA A 163 -17.49 -9.05 -4.51
C ALA A 163 -17.67 -7.58 -4.18
N SER A 164 -18.90 -7.14 -3.93
CA SER A 164 -19.10 -5.83 -3.34
C SER A 164 -18.32 -5.93 -2.05
N PRO A 165 -17.17 -5.26 -1.88
CA PRO A 165 -16.49 -5.33 -0.62
C PRO A 165 -17.45 -4.60 0.31
N CYS A 166 -18.24 -5.36 1.07
CA CYS A 166 -18.88 -4.82 2.24
C CYS A 166 -17.69 -4.34 3.05
N LEU A 167 -17.46 -3.02 3.05
CA LEU A 167 -16.31 -2.44 3.72
C LEU A 167 -16.31 -3.03 5.13
N PRO A 168 -15.20 -3.66 5.55
CA PRO A 168 -15.18 -4.34 6.83
C PRO A 168 -15.54 -3.32 7.90
N THR A 169 -16.28 -3.76 8.90
CA THR A 169 -16.61 -2.89 10.03
C THR A 169 -15.36 -2.58 10.83
N VAL A 170 -15.39 -1.52 11.65
CA VAL A 170 -14.31 -1.23 12.59
C VAL A 170 -14.05 -2.43 13.50
N ASP A 171 -15.11 -3.07 13.99
CA ASP A 171 -15.00 -4.27 14.83
C ASP A 171 -14.27 -5.42 14.11
N ALA A 172 -14.57 -5.67 12.83
CA ALA A 172 -13.88 -6.72 12.07
C ALA A 172 -12.37 -6.43 11.90
N VAL A 173 -11.97 -5.16 11.77
CA VAL A 173 -10.56 -4.77 11.74
C VAL A 173 -9.90 -4.97 13.11
N LEU A 174 -10.59 -4.62 14.19
CA LEU A 174 -10.10 -4.80 15.56
C LEU A 174 -9.95 -6.28 15.93
N ASP A 175 -10.92 -7.13 15.56
CA ASP A 175 -10.86 -8.58 15.79
C ASP A 175 -9.60 -9.18 15.15
N VAL A 176 -9.30 -8.82 13.90
CA VAL A 176 -8.09 -9.31 13.21
C VAL A 176 -6.81 -8.69 13.77
N PHE A 177 -6.85 -7.43 14.22
CA PHE A 177 -5.72 -6.79 14.88
C PHE A 177 -5.38 -7.49 16.20
N ASP A 178 -6.37 -7.87 17.00
CA ASP A 178 -6.17 -8.57 18.27
C ASP A 178 -5.51 -9.95 18.09
N GLU A 179 -5.67 -10.58 16.92
CA GLU A 179 -4.99 -11.83 16.57
C GLU A 179 -3.49 -11.68 16.25
N LEU A 180 -3.00 -10.46 16.01
CA LEU A 180 -1.58 -10.22 15.70
C LEU A 180 -0.70 -10.40 16.94
N GLU A 181 0.59 -10.67 16.73
CA GLU A 181 1.55 -10.69 17.84
C GLU A 181 1.84 -9.28 18.38
N THR A 182 1.62 -8.25 17.54
CA THR A 182 1.81 -6.84 17.90
C THR A 182 0.74 -6.30 18.84
N SER A 183 -0.47 -6.88 18.87
CA SER A 183 -1.49 -6.53 19.88
C SER A 183 -1.11 -7.01 21.29
N LYS A 184 -0.29 -8.07 21.38
CA LYS A 184 0.11 -8.73 22.63
C LYS A 184 1.28 -8.05 23.33
N THR A 185 1.97 -7.12 22.67
CA THR A 185 3.06 -6.34 23.26
C THR A 185 2.51 -5.19 24.11
N ALA A 186 2.20 -5.47 25.38
CA ALA A 186 1.90 -4.44 26.39
C ALA A 186 3.18 -3.81 26.97
#